data_AF-A0A359ILI7-F1
#
_entry.id   AF-A0A359ILI7-F1
#
_cell.length_a   1.000
_cell.length_b   1.000
_cell.length_c   1.000
_cell.angle_alpha   90.00
_cell.angle_beta   90.00
_cell.angle_gamma   90.00
#
_symmetry.space_group_name_H-M   'P 1'
#
loop_
_entity.id
_entity.type
_entity.pdbx_description
1 polymer ?
#
loop_
_entity_poly.entity_id
_entity_poly.type
_entity_poly.pdbx_seq_one_letter_code
_entity_poly.pdbx_strand_id
1 'polypeptide(L)' 'MNRENRKNANRLNQLENIVENYTRTERHLEQHSDIASKEQLEHAQKIQGFREQEIRNIESNIIHGEAANNTNELD' A
#
# COMPACT_ATOMS: atom_id res chain seq x y z
N MET A 1 -19.20 15.12 -12.31
CA MET A 1 -17.84 14.57 -12.08
C MET A 1 -17.54 13.55 -13.17
N ASN A 2 -16.43 13.70 -13.90
CA ASN A 2 -16.03 12.73 -14.95
C ASN A 2 -15.78 11.33 -14.31
N ARG A 3 -15.95 10.26 -15.09
CA ARG A 3 -15.68 8.87 -14.68
C ARG A 3 -14.26 8.70 -14.14
N GLU A 4 -13.27 9.34 -14.78
CA GLU A 4 -11.88 9.29 -14.34
C GLU A 4 -11.67 9.97 -12.98
N ASN A 5 -12.27 11.15 -12.78
CA ASN A 5 -12.20 11.84 -11.48
C ASN A 5 -12.84 11.01 -10.36
N ARG A 6 -13.90 10.25 -10.64
CA ARG A 6 -14.50 9.32 -9.67
C ARG A 6 -13.59 8.12 -9.37
N LYS A 7 -12.92 7.56 -10.38
CA LYS A 7 -11.93 6.50 -10.18
C LYS A 7 -10.77 6.99 -9.30
N ASN A 8 -10.23 8.16 -9.62
CA ASN A 8 -9.13 8.74 -8.83
C ASN A 8 -9.55 9.10 -7.40
N ALA A 9 -10.77 9.61 -7.19
CA ALA A 9 -11.30 9.82 -5.84
C ALA A 9 -11.38 8.51 -5.03
N ASN A 10 -11.85 7.43 -5.64
CA ASN A 10 -11.89 6.12 -4.98
C ASN A 10 -10.47 5.59 -4.69
N ARG A 11 -9.53 5.75 -5.62
CA ARG A 11 -8.12 5.38 -5.42
C ARG A 11 -7.46 6.17 -4.30
N LEU A 12 -7.76 7.47 -4.19
CA LEU A 12 -7.27 8.30 -3.08
C LEU A 12 -7.79 7.80 -1.73
N ASN A 13 -9.08 7.44 -1.64
CA ASN A 13 -9.63 6.85 -0.42
C ASN A 13 -8.95 5.50 -0.10
N GLN A 14 -8.67 4.67 -1.12
CA GLN A 14 -7.94 3.42 -0.92
C GLN A 14 -6.52 3.67 -0.43
N LEU A 15 -5.81 4.62 -1.04
CA LEU A 15 -4.46 5.03 -0.66
C LEU A 15 -4.41 5.51 0.79
N GLU A 16 -5.33 6.38 1.20
CA GLU A 16 -5.46 6.87 2.57
C GLU A 16 -5.58 5.72 3.57
N ASN A 17 -6.51 4.79 3.33
CA ASN A 17 -6.71 3.63 4.20
C ASN A 17 -5.45 2.75 4.31
N ILE A 18 -4.74 2.53 3.20
CA ILE A 18 -3.54 1.66 3.22
C ILE A 18 -2.39 2.36 3.94
N VAL A 19 -2.17 3.66 3.68
CA VAL A 19 -1.15 4.47 4.35
C VAL A 19 -1.39 4.55 5.85
N GLU A 20 -2.63 4.74 6.29
CA GLU A 20 -2.98 4.74 7.72
C GLU A 20 -2.67 3.40 8.38
N ASN A 21 -3.09 2.30 7.75
CA ASN A 21 -2.84 0.96 8.26
C ASN A 21 -1.34 0.62 8.30
N TYR A 22 -0.59 1.00 7.26
CA TYR A 22 0.86 0.85 7.22
C TYR A 22 1.51 1.59 8.38
N THR A 23 1.23 2.90 8.49
CA THR A 23 1.80 3.77 9.52
C THR A 23 1.48 3.27 10.94
N ARG A 24 0.26 2.81 11.19
CA ARG A 24 -0.14 2.26 12.49
C ARG A 24 0.64 0.99 12.83
N THR A 25 0.84 0.10 11.87
CA THR A 25 1.58 -1.13 12.12
C THR A 25 3.08 -0.86 12.30
N GLU A 26 3.69 0.01 11.50
CA GLU A 26 5.09 0.40 11.68
C GLU A 26 5.33 0.96 13.08
N ARG A 27 4.49 1.90 13.53
CA ARG A 27 4.56 2.41 14.91
C ARG A 27 4.41 1.30 15.95
N HIS A 28 3.51 0.35 15.72
CA HIS A 28 3.33 -0.77 16.65
C HIS A 28 4.58 -1.65 16.73
N LEU A 29 5.22 -1.94 15.58
CA LEU A 29 6.47 -2.69 15.53
C LEU A 29 7.62 -1.93 16.18
N GLU A 30 7.72 -0.62 15.98
CA GLU A 30 8.71 0.23 16.65
C GLU A 30 8.56 0.20 18.17
N GLN A 31 7.32 0.25 18.68
CA GLN A 31 7.03 0.38 20.11
C GLN A 31 6.98 -0.95 20.87
N HIS A 32 6.72 -2.06 20.18
CA HIS A 32 6.42 -3.35 20.79
C HIS A 32 7.17 -4.53 20.15
N SER A 33 8.24 -4.27 19.39
CA SER A 33 9.03 -5.35 18.77
C SER A 33 9.69 -6.28 19.79
N ASP A 34 9.96 -5.78 20.99
CA ASP A 34 10.57 -6.50 22.10
C ASP A 34 9.66 -7.57 22.74
N ILE A 35 8.35 -7.44 22.58
CA ILE A 35 7.36 -8.39 23.12
C ILE A 35 6.80 -9.36 22.07
N ALA A 36 7.13 -9.18 20.79
CA ALA A 36 6.65 -10.02 19.69
C ALA A 36 7.63 -11.16 19.39
N SER A 37 7.09 -12.32 18.97
CA SER A 37 7.94 -13.41 18.49
C SER A 37 8.58 -13.07 17.14
N LYS A 38 9.74 -13.67 16.83
CA LYS A 38 10.40 -13.50 15.54
C LYS A 38 9.46 -13.79 14.35
N GLU A 39 8.66 -14.85 14.43
CA GLU A 39 7.71 -15.21 13.39
C GLU A 39 6.62 -14.15 13.21
N GLN A 40 6.11 -13.57 14.30
CA GLN A 40 5.13 -12.48 14.24
C GLN A 40 5.72 -11.23 13.59
N LEU A 41 6.98 -10.90 13.90
CA LEU A 41 7.70 -9.78 13.29
C LEU A 41 7.91 -9.99 11.79
N GLU A 42 8.39 -11.17 11.38
CA GLU A 42 8.58 -11.52 9.97
C GLU A 42 7.26 -11.47 9.19
N HIS A 43 6.18 -11.98 9.78
CA HIS A 43 4.85 -11.92 9.17
C HIS A 43 4.36 -10.47 9.01
N ALA A 44 4.52 -9.65 10.06
CA ALA A 44 4.13 -8.25 10.02
C ALA A 44 4.92 -7.48 8.96
N GLN A 45 6.24 -7.66 8.90
CA GLN A 45 7.12 -7.06 7.88
C GLN A 45 6.72 -7.47 6.47
N LYS A 46 6.39 -8.75 6.25
CA LYS A 46 5.90 -9.24 4.96
C LYS A 46 4.60 -8.54 4.55
N ILE A 47 3.66 -8.37 5.47
CA ILE A 47 2.42 -7.61 5.23
C ILE A 47 2.73 -6.15 4.90
N GLN A 48 3.66 -5.51 5.62
CA GLN A 48 4.06 -4.13 5.33
C GLN A 48 4.64 -3.98 3.92
N GLY A 49 5.49 -4.92 3.49
CA GLY A 49 6.03 -4.93 2.12
C GLY A 49 4.94 -5.02 1.04
N PHE A 50 3.88 -5.81 1.28
CA PHE A 50 2.74 -5.85 0.36
C PHE A 50 1.98 -4.52 0.31
N ARG A 51 1.78 -3.87 1.47
CA ARG A 51 1.11 -2.56 1.54
C ARG A 51 1.91 -1.49 0.82
N GLU A 52 3.23 -1.48 0.95
CA GLU A 52 4.07 -0.55 0.19
C GLU A 52 3.96 -0.75 -1.32
N GLN A 53 3.93 -2.00 -1.77
CA GLN A 53 3.74 -2.28 -3.20
C GLN A 53 2.36 -1.82 -3.67
N GLU A 54 1.32 -2.03 -2.87
CA GLU A 54 -0.03 -1.57 -3.16
C GLU A 54 -0.12 -0.05 -3.23
N ILE A 55 0.53 0.67 -2.29
CA ILE A 55 0.67 2.13 -2.30
C ILE A 55 1.28 2.59 -3.64
N ARG A 56 2.46 2.05 -4.01
CA ARG A 56 3.14 2.42 -5.26
C ARG A 56 2.28 2.15 -6.49
N ASN A 57 1.56 1.03 -6.51
CA ASN A 57 0.66 0.68 -7.61
C ASN A 57 -0.52 1.67 -7.70
N ILE A 58 -1.12 2.04 -6.58
CA ILE A 58 -2.23 3.01 -6.55
C ILE A 58 -1.76 4.39 -6.98
N GLU A 59 -0.60 4.86 -6.49
CA GLU A 59 0.01 6.12 -6.90
C GLU A 59 0.29 6.14 -8.41
N SER A 60 0.92 5.10 -8.94
CA SER A 60 1.17 4.96 -10.38
C SER A 60 -0.14 5.02 -11.19
N ASN A 61 -1.18 4.31 -10.74
CA ASN A 61 -2.49 4.33 -11.39
C ASN A 61 -3.14 5.72 -11.36
N ILE A 62 -2.94 6.51 -10.32
CA ILE A 62 -3.45 7.90 -10.23
C ILE A 62 -2.70 8.82 -11.21
N ILE A 63 -1.37 8.69 -11.28
CA ILE A 63 -0.50 9.58 -12.09
C ILE A 63 -0.60 9.24 -13.58
N HIS A 64 -0.51 7.96 -13.93
CA HIS A 64 -0.38 7.48 -15.31
C HIS A 64 -1.66 6.87 -15.89
N GLY A 65 -2.66 6.62 -15.05
CA GLY A 65 -3.85 5.85 -15.42
C GLY A 65 -3.59 4.33 -15.46
N GLU A 66 -4.68 3.56 -15.51
CA GLU A 66 -4.67 2.08 -15.45
C GLU A 66 -3.88 1.40 -16.59
N ALA A 67 -3.72 2.08 -17.74
CA ALA A 67 -3.13 1.49 -18.94
C ALA A 67 -1.60 1.32 -18.87
N ALA A 68 -0.90 2.10 -18.03
CA ALA A 68 0.56 2.07 -17.98
C ALA A 68 1.12 0.87 -17.20
N ASN A 69 0.38 0.34 -16.22
CA ASN A 69 0.88 -0.70 -15.31
C ASN A 69 0.89 -2.12 -15.90
N ASN A 70 0.28 -2.34 -17.08
CA ASN A 70 0.25 -3.63 -17.78
C ASN A 70 1.51 -3.92 -18.63
N THR A 71 2.51 -3.04 -18.61
CA THR A 71 3.72 -3.19 -19.45
C THR A 71 4.96 -3.74 -18.72
N ASN A 72 4.87 -4.03 -17.42
CA ASN A 72 6.01 -4.53 -16.61
C ASN A 72 5.84 -5.98 -16.09
N GLU A 73 5.03 -6.82 -16.73
CA GLU A 73 4.95 -8.28 -16.41
C GLU A 73 5.59 -9.19 -17.48
N LEU A 74 6.44 -8.67 -18.35
CA LEU A 74 7.22 -9.49 -19.28
C LEU A 74 8.64 -8.92 -19.45
N ASP A 75 9.55 -9.33 -18.55
CA ASP A 75 10.97 -9.62 -18.83
C ASP A 75 11.61 -10.36 -17.64
#